data_AF-A0A9D4ZCR4-F1
#
_entry.id   AF-A0A9D4ZCR4-F1
#
_cell.length_a   1.000
_cell.length_b   1.000
_cell.length_c   1.000
_cell.angle_alpha   90.00
_cell.angle_beta   90.00
_cell.angle_gamma   90.00
#
_symmetry.space_group_name_H-M   'P 1'
#
loop_
_entity.id
_entity.type
_entity.pdbx_description
1 polymer ?
#
loop_
_entity_poly.entity_id
_entity_poly.type
_entity_poly.pdbx_seq_one_letter_code
_entity_poly.pdbx_strand_id
1 'polypeptide(L)'
;MFLQVNTQAHESVKDCSDYKNSKFYLVIVQYTARLNADKVKQFVYSLNEGRIPKKRFNLRLAPEDEACKLTGYSHNAVTPVGMRTKIPIILSDAIMKLWPPFFWLGGGDVDLKLGLNAEEFAKVFEPFITDCS
;
A
#
# COMPACT_ATOMS: atom_id res chain seq x y z
N MET A 1 8.39 -0.83 2.03
CA MET A 1 6.91 -0.79 2.08
C MET A 1 6.51 0.52 2.74
N PHE A 2 5.47 1.19 2.25
CA PHE A 2 5.09 2.52 2.73
C PHE A 2 3.60 2.55 3.02
N LEU A 3 3.22 2.82 4.28
CA LEU A 3 1.84 3.12 4.59
C LEU A 3 1.56 4.59 4.25
N GLN A 4 0.64 4.82 3.31
CA GLN A 4 0.21 6.14 2.89
C GLN A 4 -1.13 6.49 3.55
N VAL A 5 -1.29 7.73 3.99
CA VAL A 5 -2.54 8.31 4.50
C VAL A 5 -3.03 9.39 3.54
N ASN A 6 -4.33 9.37 3.23
CA ASN A 6 -4.98 10.43 2.48
C ASN A 6 -5.39 11.58 3.40
N THR A 7 -4.59 12.64 3.43
CA THR A 7 -4.79 13.79 4.32
C THR A 7 -5.93 14.72 3.90
N GLN A 8 -6.40 14.62 2.65
CA GLN A 8 -7.52 15.44 2.13
C GLN A 8 -8.81 14.64 1.86
N ALA A 9 -8.88 13.40 2.33
CA ALA A 9 -10.08 12.58 2.26
C ALA A 9 -11.29 13.31 2.88
N HIS A 10 -12.50 13.01 2.39
CA HIS A 10 -13.72 13.53 3.00
C HIS A 10 -13.86 13.04 4.45
N GLU A 11 -14.52 13.81 5.33
CA GLU A 11 -14.64 13.49 6.76
C GLU A 11 -15.36 12.17 7.05
N SER A 12 -16.17 11.70 6.11
CA SER A 12 -16.82 10.39 6.18
C SER A 12 -15.86 9.23 5.94
N VAL A 13 -14.70 9.47 5.33
CA VAL A 13 -13.68 8.45 5.03
C VAL A 13 -12.69 8.39 6.19
N LYS A 14 -13.00 7.53 7.16
CA LYS A 14 -12.22 7.40 8.40
C LYS A 14 -11.36 6.14 8.44
N ASP A 15 -11.69 5.15 7.62
CA ASP A 15 -11.10 3.80 7.69
C ASP A 15 -10.73 3.27 6.30
N CYS A 16 -10.52 1.94 6.23
CA CYS A 16 -10.15 1.21 5.02
C CYS A 16 -11.29 0.33 4.48
N SER A 17 -12.55 0.70 4.76
CA SER A 17 -13.72 -0.11 4.37
C SER A 17 -13.97 -0.13 2.85
N ASP A 18 -13.79 1.01 2.18
CA ASP A 18 -13.87 1.14 0.73
C ASP A 18 -12.47 1.09 0.11
N TYR A 19 -12.10 -0.01 -0.52
CA TYR A 19 -10.76 -0.20 -1.09
C TYR A 19 -10.47 0.78 -2.23
N LYS A 20 -11.50 1.33 -2.90
CA LYS A 20 -11.32 2.34 -3.95
C LYS A 20 -11.14 3.75 -3.38
N ASN A 21 -11.59 4.00 -2.15
CA ASN A 21 -11.51 5.30 -1.48
C ASN A 21 -11.21 5.17 0.03
N SER A 22 -10.15 4.45 0.36
CA SER A 22 -9.71 4.26 1.74
C SER A 22 -8.94 5.47 2.27
N LYS A 23 -8.96 5.64 3.60
CA LYS A 23 -8.12 6.63 4.29
C LYS A 23 -6.64 6.26 4.22
N PHE A 24 -6.32 4.96 4.25
CA PHE A 24 -4.95 4.45 4.24
C PHE A 24 -4.74 3.44 3.11
N TYR A 25 -3.53 3.41 2.56
CA TYR A 25 -3.11 2.45 1.53
C TYR A 25 -1.70 1.95 1.83
N LEU A 26 -1.48 0.64 1.69
CA LEU A 26 -0.16 0.04 1.85
C LEU A 26 0.49 -0.08 0.47
N VAL A 27 1.55 0.69 0.22
CA VAL A 27 2.24 0.68 -1.08
C VAL A 27 3.51 -0.17 -1.01
N ILE A 28 3.61 -1.14 -1.91
CA ILE A 28 4.74 -2.07 -2.02
C ILE A 28 5.47 -1.77 -3.33
N VAL A 29 6.70 -1.28 -3.21
CA VAL A 29 7.63 -1.01 -4.31
C VAL A 29 8.94 -1.77 -4.07
N GLN A 30 9.69 -2.02 -5.13
CA GLN A 30 11.04 -2.59 -5.03
C GLN A 30 11.97 -1.64 -4.29
N TYR A 31 12.95 -2.18 -3.54
CA TYR A 31 13.88 -1.37 -2.75
C TYR A 31 14.73 -0.40 -3.59
N THR A 32 15.02 -0.77 -4.84
CA THR A 32 15.76 0.05 -5.80
C THR A 32 14.92 1.16 -6.43
N ALA A 33 13.60 1.09 -6.30
CA ALA A 33 12.67 2.06 -6.86
C ALA A 33 12.29 3.12 -5.83
N ARG A 34 12.06 4.36 -6.31
CA ARG A 34 11.52 5.43 -5.48
C ARG A 34 10.00 5.44 -5.64
N LEU A 35 9.27 5.60 -4.54
CA LEU A 35 7.82 5.74 -4.59
C LEU A 35 7.45 7.05 -5.30
N ASN A 36 6.66 6.95 -6.37
CA ASN A 36 6.06 8.08 -7.07
C ASN A 36 4.65 8.36 -6.53
N ALA A 37 4.55 9.27 -5.55
CA ALA A 37 3.28 9.60 -4.90
C ALA A 37 2.22 10.16 -5.87
N ASP A 38 2.62 10.84 -6.94
CA ASP A 38 1.70 11.38 -7.95
C ASP A 38 1.06 10.27 -8.79
N LYS A 39 1.83 9.24 -9.18
CA LYS A 39 1.28 8.06 -9.87
C LYS A 39 0.26 7.33 -9.00
N VAL A 40 0.59 7.08 -7.72
CA VAL A 40 -0.34 6.43 -6.79
C VAL A 40 -1.61 7.28 -6.59
N LYS A 41 -1.47 8.60 -6.44
CA LYS A 41 -2.61 9.52 -6.35
C LYS A 41 -3.52 9.45 -7.58
N GLN A 42 -2.94 9.45 -8.77
CA GLN A 42 -3.69 9.40 -10.03
C GLN A 42 -4.41 8.07 -10.19
N PHE A 43 -3.75 6.98 -9.80
CA PHE A 43 -4.35 5.65 -9.76
C PHE A 43 -5.59 5.62 -8.84
N VAL A 44 -5.45 6.03 -7.57
CA VAL A 44 -6.59 6.04 -6.63
C VAL A 44 -7.71 6.97 -7.12
N TYR A 45 -7.39 8.11 -7.72
CA TYR A 45 -8.40 8.97 -8.36
C TYR A 45 -9.14 8.25 -9.50
N SER A 46 -8.43 7.50 -10.34
CA SER A 46 -9.03 6.74 -11.45
C SER A 46 -9.97 5.63 -10.98
N LEU A 47 -9.68 4.99 -9.83
CA LEU A 47 -10.56 3.97 -9.21
C LEU A 47 -11.95 4.52 -8.85
N ASN A 48 -12.05 5.84 -8.63
CA ASN A 48 -13.27 6.53 -8.26
C ASN A 48 -14.07 7.06 -9.46
N GLU A 49 -13.67 6.73 -10.69
CA GLU A 49 -14.39 7.07 -11.93
C GLU A 49 -14.73 8.57 -12.05
N GLY A 50 -13.89 9.45 -11.46
CA GLY A 50 -14.12 10.90 -11.46
C GLY A 50 -15.22 11.40 -10.53
N ARG A 51 -15.88 10.54 -9.75
CA ARG A 51 -16.95 10.92 -8.79
C ARG A 51 -16.45 11.80 -7.66
N ILE A 52 -15.17 11.64 -7.29
CA ILE A 52 -14.53 12.39 -6.21
C ILE A 52 -13.55 13.40 -6.80
N PRO A 53 -13.60 14.69 -6.41
CA PRO A 53 -12.66 15.69 -6.91
C PRO A 53 -11.20 15.32 -6.61
N LYS A 54 -10.30 15.47 -7.59
CA LYS A 54 -8.87 15.14 -7.48
C LYS A 54 -8.16 15.79 -6.28
N LYS A 55 -8.61 16.96 -5.82
CA LYS A 55 -8.09 17.64 -4.62
C LYS A 55 -8.24 16.80 -3.35
N ARG A 56 -9.25 15.92 -3.27
CA ARG A 56 -9.51 15.04 -2.13
C ARG A 56 -8.51 13.88 -2.02
N PHE A 57 -7.56 13.77 -2.94
CA PHE A 57 -6.50 12.77 -2.90
C PHE A 57 -5.16 13.46 -2.65
N ASN A 58 -4.69 13.36 -1.41
CA ASN A 58 -3.36 13.81 -0.98
C ASN A 58 -2.69 12.73 -0.13
N LEU A 59 -2.05 11.78 -0.81
CA LEU A 59 -1.35 10.67 -0.19
C LEU A 59 0.01 11.14 0.36
N ARG A 60 0.19 10.96 1.66
CA ARG A 60 1.42 11.26 2.40
C ARG A 60 1.82 10.03 3.19
N LEU A 61 3.09 9.94 3.57
CA LEU A 61 3.53 8.89 4.50
C LEU A 61 2.75 9.03 5.82
N ALA A 62 2.17 7.93 6.30
CA ALA A 62 1.49 7.92 7.58
C ALA A 62 2.48 8.17 8.73
N PRO A 63 2.09 8.91 9.78
CA PRO A 63 2.86 8.99 11.02
C PRO A 63 3.15 7.60 11.58
N GLU A 64 4.31 7.43 12.23
CA GLU A 64 4.77 6.13 12.73
C GLU A 64 3.81 5.53 13.77
N ASP A 65 3.24 6.36 14.64
CA ASP A 65 2.30 5.93 15.67
C ASP A 65 0.99 5.41 15.05
N GLU A 66 0.47 6.08 14.01
CA GLU A 66 -0.68 5.60 13.25
C GLU A 66 -0.37 4.30 12.50
N ALA A 67 0.81 4.23 11.86
CA ALA A 67 1.24 3.03 11.15
C ALA A 67 1.34 1.82 12.10
N CYS A 68 1.92 2.01 13.29
CA CYS A 68 2.01 0.99 14.32
C CYS A 68 0.62 0.58 14.85
N LYS A 69 -0.28 1.53 15.08
CA LYS A 69 -1.66 1.24 15.52
C LYS A 69 -2.43 0.41 14.48
N LEU A 70 -2.32 0.77 13.20
CA LEU A 70 -3.07 0.15 12.09
C LEU A 70 -2.51 -1.20 11.67
N THR A 71 -1.19 -1.30 11.53
CA THR A 71 -0.52 -2.52 11.06
C THR A 71 -0.23 -3.48 12.22
N GLY A 72 0.01 -2.95 13.43
CA GLY A 72 0.51 -3.73 14.56
C GLY A 72 2.03 -3.90 14.59
N TYR A 73 2.76 -3.28 13.65
CA TYR A 73 4.21 -3.42 13.50
C TYR A 73 4.93 -2.09 13.67
N SER A 74 6.12 -2.14 14.26
CA SER A 74 7.01 -0.99 14.39
C SER A 74 7.63 -0.59 13.05
N HIS A 75 8.31 0.56 13.03
CA HIS A 75 9.07 1.01 11.88
C HIS A 75 10.03 -0.08 11.39
N ASN A 76 10.15 -0.23 10.06
CA ASN A 76 10.90 -1.28 9.35
C ASN A 76 10.43 -2.73 9.52
N ALA A 77 9.42 -3.01 10.34
CA ALA A 77 8.87 -4.36 10.52
C ALA A 77 7.56 -4.60 9.74
N VAL A 78 6.99 -3.55 9.11
CA VAL A 78 5.67 -3.62 8.46
C VAL A 78 5.59 -4.72 7.40
N THR A 79 4.56 -5.55 7.53
CA THR A 79 4.20 -6.63 6.62
C THR A 79 2.70 -6.63 6.35
N PRO A 80 2.24 -7.05 5.15
CA PRO A 80 0.81 -7.19 4.85
C PRO A 80 0.18 -8.39 5.56
N VAL A 81 0.98 -9.31 6.10
CA VAL A 81 0.51 -10.50 6.82
C VAL A 81 0.10 -10.10 8.24
N GLY A 82 -1.07 -10.54 8.70
CA GLY A 82 -1.44 -10.42 10.13
C GLY A 82 -1.66 -8.98 10.63
N MET A 83 -1.89 -8.02 9.74
CA MET A 83 -2.17 -6.64 10.14
C MET A 83 -3.43 -6.53 11.01
N ARG A 84 -3.44 -5.62 11.99
CA ARG A 84 -4.62 -5.36 12.84
C ARG A 84 -5.82 -4.84 12.05
N THR A 85 -5.53 -4.07 11.00
CA THR A 85 -6.54 -3.52 10.08
C THR A 85 -6.31 -4.10 8.68
N LYS A 86 -7.39 -4.46 7.98
CA LYS A 86 -7.31 -4.82 6.56
C LYS A 86 -7.14 -3.56 5.72
N ILE A 87 -5.90 -3.23 5.37
CA ILE A 87 -5.55 -2.05 4.58
C ILE A 87 -5.41 -2.48 3.11
N PRO A 88 -6.02 -1.76 2.14
CA PRO A 88 -5.85 -2.07 0.73
C PRO A 88 -4.40 -1.91 0.30
N ILE A 89 -3.93 -2.85 -0.51
CA ILE A 89 -2.54 -2.95 -0.95
C ILE A 89 -2.44 -2.44 -2.38
N ILE A 90 -1.45 -1.59 -2.64
CA ILE A 90 -1.04 -1.18 -3.99
C ILE A 90 0.34 -1.77 -4.24
N LEU A 91 0.42 -2.69 -5.19
CA LEU A 91 1.64 -3.39 -5.59
C LEU A 91 2.19 -2.77 -6.88
N SER A 92 3.48 -2.46 -6.89
CA SER A 92 4.19 -2.04 -8.10
C SER A 92 4.14 -3.15 -9.15
N ASP A 93 3.70 -2.81 -10.35
CA ASP A 93 3.70 -3.71 -11.52
C ASP A 93 5.08 -4.28 -11.86
N ALA A 94 6.16 -3.57 -11.54
CA ALA A 94 7.54 -4.04 -11.69
C ALA A 94 7.82 -5.31 -10.87
N ILE A 95 7.15 -5.51 -9.72
CA ILE A 95 7.27 -6.73 -8.91
C ILE A 95 6.64 -7.92 -9.64
N MET A 96 5.52 -7.70 -10.31
CA MET A 96 4.84 -8.74 -11.10
C MET A 96 5.61 -9.15 -12.36
N LYS A 97 6.57 -8.32 -12.81
CA LYS A 97 7.42 -8.56 -13.98
C LYS A 97 8.78 -9.19 -13.64
N LEU A 98 9.03 -9.55 -12.38
CA LEU A 98 10.27 -10.18 -11.95
C LEU A 98 10.46 -11.57 -12.58
N TRP A 99 11.72 -11.90 -12.91
CA TRP A 99 12.11 -13.23 -13.34
C TRP A 99 13.35 -13.70 -12.56
N PRO A 100 13.24 -14.72 -11.70
CA PRO A 100 12.01 -15.45 -11.33
C PRO A 100 10.97 -14.55 -10.62
N PRO A 101 9.66 -14.90 -10.63
CA PRO A 101 8.59 -14.09 -10.03
C PRO A 101 8.59 -14.19 -8.50
N PHE A 102 9.68 -13.74 -7.88
CA PHE A 102 9.94 -13.89 -6.46
C PHE A 102 10.50 -12.60 -5.88
N PHE A 103 10.03 -12.20 -4.70
CA PHE A 103 10.48 -10.99 -4.03
C PHE A 103 10.48 -11.14 -2.51
N TRP A 104 11.17 -10.22 -1.83
CA TRP A 104 11.28 -10.20 -0.38
C TRP A 104 10.50 -9.01 0.21
N LEU A 105 9.83 -9.24 1.33
CA LEU A 105 9.14 -8.22 2.13
C LEU A 105 9.48 -8.37 3.61
N GLY A 106 9.14 -7.37 4.43
CA GLY A 106 9.24 -7.45 5.89
C GLY A 106 8.38 -8.58 6.45
N GLY A 107 8.85 -9.27 7.48
CA GLY A 107 8.16 -10.40 8.10
C GLY A 107 7.43 -10.12 9.39
N GLY A 108 7.24 -8.85 9.78
CA GLY A 108 6.66 -8.50 11.08
C GLY A 108 7.69 -8.26 12.18
N ASP A 109 8.97 -8.42 11.85
CA ASP A 109 10.12 -8.06 12.69
C ASP A 109 11.17 -7.36 11.79
N VAL A 110 12.03 -6.53 12.39
CA VAL A 110 13.07 -5.78 11.68
C VAL A 110 14.04 -6.72 10.98
N ASP A 111 14.38 -7.83 11.63
CA ASP A 111 15.37 -8.80 11.14
C ASP A 111 14.75 -9.96 10.36
N LEU A 112 13.41 -10.03 10.32
CA LEU A 112 12.70 -11.06 9.56
C LEU A 112 12.30 -10.57 8.17
N LYS A 113 12.49 -11.42 7.17
CA LYS A 113 12.07 -11.20 5.78
C LYS A 113 11.31 -12.42 5.28
N LEU A 114 10.24 -12.19 4.54
CA LEU A 114 9.46 -13.23 3.87
C LEU A 114 9.77 -13.17 2.39
N GLY A 115 10.23 -14.30 1.85
CA GLY A 115 10.39 -14.49 0.42
C GLY A 115 9.12 -15.13 -0.13
N LEU A 116 8.46 -14.46 -1.08
CA LEU A 116 7.18 -14.89 -1.64
C LEU A 116 7.23 -14.89 -3.16
N ASN A 117 6.50 -15.84 -3.75
CA ASN A 117 6.17 -15.78 -5.17
C ASN A 117 5.18 -14.62 -5.42
N ALA A 118 5.46 -13.80 -6.43
CA ALA A 118 4.67 -12.61 -6.75
C ALA A 118 3.24 -12.97 -7.19
N GLU A 119 3.04 -14.07 -7.91
CA GLU A 119 1.73 -14.53 -8.35
C GLU A 119 0.89 -15.08 -7.20
N GLU A 120 1.50 -15.87 -6.30
CA GLU A 120 0.82 -16.36 -5.10
C GLU A 120 0.42 -15.20 -4.19
N PHE A 121 1.31 -14.22 -4.01
CA PHE A 121 1.02 -13.01 -3.29
C PHE A 121 -0.19 -12.27 -3.89
N ALA A 122 -0.20 -12.07 -5.21
CA ALA A 122 -1.30 -11.39 -5.89
C ALA A 122 -2.64 -12.15 -5.75
N LYS A 123 -2.61 -13.49 -5.76
CA LYS A 123 -3.80 -14.33 -5.57
C LYS A 123 -4.38 -14.24 -4.16
N VAL A 124 -3.53 -14.18 -3.14
CA VAL A 124 -3.97 -14.19 -1.73
C VAL A 124 -4.38 -12.81 -1.24
N PHE A 125 -3.62 -11.79 -1.62
CA PHE A 125 -3.79 -10.43 -1.10
C PHE A 125 -4.64 -9.52 -2.00
N GLU A 126 -4.94 -9.98 -3.23
CA GLU A 126 -5.71 -9.24 -4.24
C GLU A 126 -5.32 -7.75 -4.33
N PRO A 127 -4.03 -7.42 -4.46
CA PRO A 127 -3.57 -6.03 -4.46
C PRO A 127 -3.99 -5.32 -5.75
N PHE A 128 -4.10 -4.00 -5.68
CA PHE A 128 -4.11 -3.17 -6.87
C PHE A 128 -2.73 -3.18 -7.52
N ILE A 129 -2.64 -3.54 -8.80
CA ILE A 129 -1.39 -3.57 -9.53
C ILE A 129 -1.30 -2.34 -10.43
N THR A 130 -0.30 -1.50 -10.21
CA THR A 130 -0.06 -0.29 -11.03
C THR A 130 1.40 0.12 -10.97
N ASP A 131 1.83 0.94 -11.92
CA ASP A 131 3.12 1.62 -11.84
C ASP A 131 3.11 2.64 -10.68
N CYS A 132 3.97 2.41 -9.69
CA CYS A 132 4.12 3.20 -8.47
C CYS A 132 5.51 3.84 -8.34
N SER A 133 6.34 3.74 -9.38
CA SER A 133 7.77 4.09 -9.37
C SER A 133 8.14 5.25 -10.27
#